data_AF-A0AAZ3PIA7-F1
#
_entry.id   AF-A0AAZ3PIA7-F1
#
_cell.length_a   1.000
_cell.length_b   1.000
_cell.length_c   1.000
_cell.angle_alpha   90.00
_cell.angle_beta   90.00
_cell.angle_gamma   90.00
#
_symmetry.space_group_name_H-M   'P 1'
#
loop_
_entity.id
_entity.type
_entity.pdbx_description
1 polymer ?
#
loop_
_entity_poly.entity_id
_entity_poly.type
_entity_poly.pdbx_seq_one_letter_code
_entity_poly.pdbx_strand_id
1 'polypeptide(L)'
;MSDSSACISLEQTGKNHGYRDREVCAFCPVNHCCIEGGSDRLDSIIDMRSLSKDLKQMGLEVIYSRDTGRYLCDFVYYCSLHHGHGRAAFIHVPASGSLATPERLVPLLQTVIQAMLNQLEALQTSSQAV
;
A
#
# COMPACT_ATOMS: atom_id res chain seq x y z
N MET A 1 6.74 -11.36 11.01
CA MET A 1 5.47 -11.00 11.67
C MET A 1 5.41 -9.48 11.63
N SER A 2 4.58 -8.91 10.75
CA SER A 2 4.25 -7.49 10.88
C SER A 2 3.62 -7.32 12.25
N ASP A 3 4.20 -6.40 13.02
CA ASP A 3 3.77 -6.08 14.37
C ASP A 3 2.26 -5.80 14.39
N SER A 4 1.66 -6.02 15.54
CA SER A 4 0.23 -5.93 15.81
C SER A 4 -0.21 -4.47 15.71
N SER A 5 -0.21 -3.89 14.50
CA SER A 5 -0.66 -2.52 14.32
C SER A 5 -2.16 -2.52 14.50
N ALA A 6 -2.63 -1.88 15.57
CA ALA A 6 -4.04 -1.67 15.85
C ALA A 6 -4.73 -0.75 14.82
N CYS A 7 -4.04 -0.37 13.74
CA CYS A 7 -4.43 0.61 12.74
C CYS A 7 -4.22 0.06 11.33
N ILE A 8 -4.94 0.64 10.37
CA ILE A 8 -4.75 0.37 8.95
C ILE A 8 -3.54 1.15 8.43
N SER A 9 -2.61 0.49 7.73
CA SER A 9 -1.46 1.15 7.12
C SER A 9 -1.69 1.41 5.64
N LEU A 10 -1.47 2.65 5.23
CA LEU A 10 -1.51 3.10 3.84
C LEU A 10 -0.08 3.16 3.31
N GLU A 11 0.24 2.26 2.39
CA GLU A 11 1.61 2.06 1.92
C GLU A 11 1.91 2.91 0.68
N GLN A 12 2.91 3.79 0.79
CA GLN A 12 3.32 4.65 -0.33
C GLN A 12 4.23 3.94 -1.32
N THR A 13 5.14 3.10 -0.83
CA THR A 13 6.34 2.68 -1.56
C THR A 13 6.46 1.17 -1.62
N GLY A 14 6.63 0.59 -2.81
CA GLY A 14 7.10 -0.78 -3.01
C GLY A 14 8.60 -0.83 -3.28
N LYS A 15 9.30 -1.90 -2.90
CA LYS A 15 10.75 -2.07 -3.10
C LYS A 15 11.05 -3.25 -4.03
N ASN A 16 12.02 -3.05 -4.92
CA ASN A 16 12.38 -4.07 -5.91
C ASN A 16 13.32 -5.14 -5.36
N HIS A 17 13.96 -4.93 -4.21
CA HIS A 17 15.07 -5.76 -3.73
C HIS A 17 14.86 -6.21 -2.28
N GLY A 18 15.58 -7.28 -1.91
CA GLY A 18 15.63 -7.79 -0.52
C GLY A 18 14.91 -9.13 -0.32
N TYR A 19 14.50 -9.77 -1.41
CA TYR A 19 13.76 -11.03 -1.42
C TYR A 19 14.69 -12.21 -1.15
N ARG A 20 15.00 -12.46 0.12
CA ARG A 20 15.91 -13.55 0.58
C ARG A 20 15.20 -14.69 1.28
N ASP A 21 13.97 -14.45 1.74
CA ASP A 21 13.16 -15.44 2.43
C ASP A 21 12.50 -16.39 1.42
N ARG A 22 12.23 -17.62 1.83
CA ARG A 22 11.53 -18.59 0.99
C ARG A 22 10.02 -18.43 1.15
N GLU A 23 9.33 -18.42 0.02
CA GLU A 23 7.87 -18.47 -0.03
C GLU A 23 7.32 -19.86 0.38
N VAL A 24 6.00 -20.02 0.49
CA VAL A 24 5.35 -21.30 0.88
C VAL A 24 5.80 -22.48 -0.01
N CYS A 25 6.06 -22.21 -1.29
CA CYS A 25 6.54 -23.20 -2.26
C CYS A 25 8.08 -23.30 -2.33
N ALA A 26 8.78 -22.76 -1.32
CA ALA A 26 10.24 -22.66 -1.26
C ALA A 26 10.89 -21.87 -2.43
N PHE A 27 10.11 -21.08 -3.16
CA PHE A 27 10.58 -20.23 -4.24
C PHE A 27 11.20 -18.94 -3.69
N CYS A 28 12.21 -18.45 -4.39
CA CYS A 28 12.87 -17.18 -4.15
C CYS A 28 13.12 -16.52 -5.51
N PRO A 29 12.78 -15.24 -5.72
CA PRO A 29 13.06 -14.55 -6.96
C PRO A 29 14.55 -14.65 -7.31
N VAL A 30 14.80 -14.90 -8.59
CA VAL A 30 16.16 -14.85 -9.14
C VAL A 30 16.74 -13.46 -8.83
N ASN A 31 18.00 -13.41 -8.41
CA ASN A 31 18.70 -12.18 -8.01
C ASN A 31 18.11 -11.43 -6.80
N HIS A 32 17.18 -12.02 -6.05
CA HIS A 32 16.54 -11.41 -4.88
C HIS A 32 15.82 -10.09 -5.21
N CYS A 33 15.30 -9.97 -6.43
CA CYS A 33 14.54 -8.81 -6.91
C CYS A 33 13.18 -9.16 -7.53
N CYS A 34 12.23 -8.22 -7.56
CA CYS A 34 10.94 -8.41 -8.25
C CYS A 34 11.09 -8.42 -9.77
N ILE A 35 11.73 -7.36 -10.31
CA ILE A 35 11.86 -7.09 -11.73
C ILE A 35 13.33 -6.76 -12.02
N GLU A 36 13.98 -7.55 -12.86
CA GLU A 36 15.35 -7.28 -13.29
C GLU A 36 15.44 -5.95 -14.05
N GLY A 37 16.40 -5.10 -13.67
CA GLY A 37 16.55 -3.75 -14.22
C GLY A 37 15.48 -2.75 -13.77
N GLY A 38 14.54 -3.14 -12.90
CA GLY A 38 13.56 -2.26 -12.30
C GLY A 38 14.18 -1.27 -11.30
N SER A 39 13.50 -0.14 -11.09
CA SER A 39 13.92 0.88 -10.11
C SER A 39 13.92 0.33 -8.69
N ASP A 40 14.84 0.74 -7.82
CA ASP A 40 14.91 0.22 -6.44
C ASP A 40 13.62 0.37 -5.65
N ARG A 41 12.87 1.45 -5.93
CA ARG A 41 11.63 1.80 -5.27
C ARG A 41 10.67 2.43 -6.28
N LEU A 42 9.39 2.18 -6.08
CA LEU A 42 8.31 2.84 -6.79
C LEU A 42 7.32 3.39 -5.76
N ASP A 43 6.90 4.65 -5.96
CA ASP A 43 5.85 5.26 -5.17
C ASP A 43 4.52 5.17 -5.93
N SER A 44 3.42 4.98 -5.21
CA SER A 44 2.07 5.18 -5.77
C SER A 44 1.88 6.63 -6.21
N ILE A 45 1.10 6.86 -7.26
CA ILE A 45 0.65 8.20 -7.63
C ILE A 45 -0.37 8.78 -6.63
N ILE A 46 -0.94 7.92 -5.77
CA ILE A 46 -1.81 8.33 -4.67
C ILE A 46 -0.88 8.80 -3.54
N ASP A 47 -1.07 10.05 -3.09
CA ASP A 47 -0.37 10.60 -1.94
C ASP A 47 -1.00 10.04 -0.66
N MET A 48 -0.45 8.92 -0.21
CA MET A 48 -0.88 8.24 1.01
C MET A 48 -0.59 9.08 2.25
N ARG A 49 0.39 9.99 2.20
CA ARG A 49 0.74 10.85 3.33
C ARG A 49 -0.37 11.86 3.57
N SER A 50 -0.78 12.60 2.54
CA SER A 50 -1.87 13.57 2.66
C SER A 50 -3.17 12.87 3.04
N LEU A 51 -3.47 11.76 2.37
CA LEU A 51 -4.70 11.00 2.59
C LEU A 51 -4.78 10.43 4.02
N SER A 52 -3.67 9.91 4.56
CA SER A 52 -3.63 9.46 5.96
C SER A 52 -3.88 10.59 6.96
N LYS A 53 -3.43 11.82 6.65
CA LYS A 53 -3.62 12.98 7.52
C LYS A 53 -5.09 13.39 7.54
N ASP A 54 -5.73 13.43 6.38
CA ASP A 54 -7.13 13.84 6.25
C ASP A 54 -8.06 12.81 6.92
N LEU A 55 -7.83 11.51 6.70
CA LEU A 55 -8.58 10.45 7.36
C LEU A 55 -8.40 10.44 8.88
N LYS A 56 -7.19 10.71 9.38
CA LYS A 56 -6.96 10.88 10.84
C LYS A 56 -7.77 12.04 11.41
N GLN A 57 -7.90 13.16 10.67
CA GLN A 57 -8.73 14.30 11.09
C GLN A 57 -10.22 13.95 11.12
N MET A 58 -10.66 13.00 10.28
CA MET A 58 -12.01 12.43 10.33
C MET A 58 -12.20 11.41 11.47
N GLY A 59 -11.16 11.15 12.28
CA GLY A 59 -11.21 10.22 13.41
C GLY A 59 -10.96 8.76 13.04
N LEU A 60 -10.44 8.47 11.85
CA LEU A 60 -10.14 7.10 11.43
C LEU A 60 -8.75 6.65 11.90
N GLU A 61 -8.67 5.38 12.30
CA GLU A 61 -7.44 4.73 12.76
C GLU A 61 -6.59 4.24 11.57
N VAL A 62 -5.99 5.19 10.87
CA VAL A 62 -5.06 4.92 9.74
C VAL A 62 -3.66 5.44 10.04
N ILE A 63 -2.64 4.86 9.43
CA ILE A 63 -1.25 5.35 9.45
C ILE A 63 -0.67 5.37 8.04
N TYR A 64 0.31 6.24 7.83
CA TYR A 64 1.10 6.28 6.60
C TYR A 64 2.37 5.46 6.78
N SER A 65 2.75 4.71 5.74
CA SER A 65 3.95 3.89 5.73
C SER A 65 4.67 3.94 4.37
N ARG A 66 5.99 3.71 4.41
CA ARG A 66 6.87 3.48 3.23
C ARG A 66 7.51 2.10 3.29
N ASP A 67 6.97 1.23 4.14
CA ASP A 67 7.50 -0.08 4.41
C ASP A 67 6.38 -1.10 4.48
N THR A 68 6.16 -1.75 3.35
CA THR A 68 5.14 -2.78 3.11
C THR A 68 5.50 -4.13 3.75
N GLY A 69 6.47 -4.15 4.65
CA GLY A 69 6.85 -5.35 5.38
C GLY A 69 7.65 -6.33 4.52
N ARG A 70 7.70 -7.59 4.98
CA ARG A 70 8.64 -8.57 4.47
C ARG A 70 7.99 -9.52 3.46
N TYR A 71 8.66 -9.59 2.33
CA TYR A 71 8.54 -10.56 1.25
C TYR A 71 7.27 -10.42 0.39
N LEU A 72 6.21 -11.21 0.59
CA LEU A 72 5.15 -11.29 -0.43
C LEU A 72 4.33 -9.99 -0.58
N CYS A 73 4.09 -9.26 0.51
CA CYS A 73 3.34 -8.00 0.46
C CYS A 73 4.06 -6.95 -0.39
N ASP A 74 5.36 -6.77 -0.15
CA ASP A 74 6.19 -5.85 -0.93
C ASP A 74 6.35 -6.33 -2.38
N PHE A 75 6.52 -7.65 -2.58
CA PHE A 75 6.67 -8.23 -3.91
C PHE A 75 5.45 -7.94 -4.79
N VAL A 76 4.26 -8.27 -4.28
CA VAL A 76 3.00 -8.04 -5.01
C VAL A 76 2.81 -6.55 -5.24
N TYR A 77 3.06 -5.71 -4.24
CA TYR A 77 2.85 -4.29 -4.40
C TYR A 77 3.80 -3.65 -5.41
N TYR A 78 5.10 -3.95 -5.32
CA TYR A 78 6.08 -3.45 -6.28
C TYR A 78 5.74 -3.91 -7.70
N CYS A 79 5.37 -5.18 -7.89
CA CYS A 79 4.93 -5.67 -9.19
C CYS A 79 3.71 -4.92 -9.70
N SER A 80 2.71 -4.67 -8.85
CA SER A 80 1.52 -3.89 -9.23
C SER A 80 1.86 -2.45 -9.59
N LEU A 81 2.75 -1.79 -8.84
CA LEU A 81 3.23 -0.44 -9.14
C LEU A 81 3.98 -0.40 -10.46
N HIS A 82 4.87 -1.37 -10.72
CA HIS A 82 5.66 -1.42 -11.94
C HIS A 82 4.78 -1.56 -13.19
N HIS A 83 3.91 -2.57 -13.21
CA HIS A 83 3.02 -2.81 -14.36
C HIS A 83 1.88 -1.78 -14.48
N GLY A 84 1.49 -1.18 -13.36
CA GLY A 84 0.48 -0.12 -13.30
C GLY A 84 1.03 1.28 -13.51
N HIS A 85 2.34 1.45 -13.77
CA HIS A 85 2.99 2.75 -13.87
C HIS A 85 2.69 3.68 -12.67
N GLY A 86 2.81 3.14 -11.46
CA GLY A 86 2.50 3.83 -10.19
C GLY A 86 1.01 3.85 -9.81
N ARG A 87 0.11 3.34 -10.66
CA ARG A 87 -1.35 3.28 -10.41
C ARG A 87 -1.74 2.02 -9.63
N ALA A 88 -1.18 1.87 -8.45
CA ALA A 88 -1.57 0.82 -7.51
C ALA A 88 -1.64 1.39 -6.08
N ALA A 89 -2.47 0.79 -5.24
CA ALA A 89 -2.55 1.10 -3.81
C ALA A 89 -2.39 -0.21 -3.03
N PHE A 90 -1.73 -0.13 -1.88
CA PHE A 90 -1.61 -1.25 -0.96
C PHE A 90 -1.97 -0.81 0.45
N ILE A 91 -2.78 -1.63 1.12
CA ILE A 91 -3.32 -1.35 2.45
C ILE A 91 -3.04 -2.57 3.32
N HIS A 92 -2.28 -2.39 4.41
CA HIS A 92 -2.25 -3.40 5.47
C HIS A 92 -3.41 -3.18 6.42
N VAL A 93 -4.12 -4.25 6.74
CA VAL A 93 -5.20 -4.26 7.72
C VAL A 93 -4.74 -4.97 8.99
N PRO A 94 -5.26 -4.60 10.17
CA PRO A 94 -4.95 -5.28 11.42
C PRO A 94 -5.37 -6.76 11.36
N ALA A 95 -4.49 -7.65 11.81
CA ALA A 95 -4.77 -9.09 11.86
C ALA A 95 -5.62 -9.50 13.08
N SER A 96 -5.72 -8.64 14.08
CA SER A 96 -6.43 -8.89 15.34
C SER A 96 -6.87 -7.57 16.00
N GLY A 97 -7.68 -7.67 17.06
CA GLY A 97 -8.23 -6.52 17.77
C GLY A 97 -9.60 -6.07 17.27
N SER A 98 -10.18 -5.06 17.92
CA SER A 98 -11.52 -4.55 17.60
C SER A 98 -11.63 -3.99 16.18
N LEU A 99 -10.55 -3.42 15.64
CA LEU A 99 -10.54 -2.89 14.29
C LEU A 99 -10.52 -3.98 13.21
N ALA A 100 -10.09 -5.21 13.56
CA ALA A 100 -10.05 -6.33 12.63
C ALA A 100 -11.43 -7.00 12.42
N THR A 101 -12.46 -6.61 13.18
CA THR A 101 -13.80 -7.17 12.97
C THR A 101 -14.42 -6.61 11.68
N PRO A 102 -15.14 -7.41 10.88
CA PRO A 102 -15.74 -6.94 9.63
C PRO A 102 -16.62 -5.69 9.79
N GLU A 103 -17.33 -5.57 10.91
CA GLU A 103 -18.25 -4.46 11.23
C GLU A 103 -17.54 -3.12 11.44
N ARG A 104 -16.23 -3.16 11.74
CA ARG A 104 -15.38 -1.97 11.87
C ARG A 104 -14.50 -1.80 10.65
N LEU A 105 -13.91 -2.88 10.17
CA LEU A 105 -12.94 -2.86 9.08
C LEU A 105 -13.57 -2.46 7.74
N VAL A 106 -14.72 -3.04 7.39
CA VAL A 106 -15.33 -2.84 6.06
C VAL A 106 -15.73 -1.38 5.82
N PRO A 107 -16.48 -0.70 6.72
CA PRO A 107 -16.83 0.70 6.51
C PRO A 107 -15.61 1.63 6.46
N LEU A 108 -14.58 1.32 7.26
CA LEU A 108 -13.33 2.07 7.25
C LEU A 108 -12.61 1.91 5.90
N LEU A 109 -12.46 0.68 5.41
CA LEU A 109 -11.85 0.41 4.10
C LEU A 109 -12.61 1.08 2.96
N GLN A 110 -13.95 1.07 2.99
CA GLN A 110 -14.77 1.80 2.02
C GLN A 110 -14.45 3.29 2.02
N THR A 111 -14.33 3.90 3.21
CA THR A 111 -13.98 5.31 3.36
C THR A 111 -12.58 5.61 2.81
N VAL A 112 -11.61 4.75 3.11
CA VAL A 112 -10.23 4.85 2.60
C VAL A 112 -10.20 4.77 1.08
N ILE A 113 -10.86 3.76 0.49
CA ILE A 113 -10.89 3.56 -0.96
C ILE A 113 -11.57 4.74 -1.64
N GLN A 114 -12.68 5.24 -1.09
CA GLN A 114 -13.35 6.42 -1.65
C GLN A 114 -12.44 7.65 -1.62
N ALA A 115 -11.68 7.87 -0.53
CA ALA A 115 -10.72 8.97 -0.45
C ALA A 115 -9.61 8.83 -1.51
N MET A 116 -9.12 7.61 -1.77
CA MET A 116 -8.12 7.35 -2.81
C MET A 116 -8.67 7.67 -4.20
N LEU A 117 -9.90 7.24 -4.49
CA LEU A 117 -10.58 7.53 -5.76
C LEU A 117 -10.77 9.03 -5.97
N ASN A 118 -11.23 9.75 -4.94
CA ASN A 118 -11.40 11.20 -5.01
C ASN A 118 -10.07 11.92 -5.30
N GLN A 119 -8.97 11.48 -4.70
CA GLN A 119 -7.65 12.04 -4.98
C GLN A 119 -7.21 11.77 -6.42
N LEU A 120 -7.46 10.56 -6.94
CA LEU A 120 -7.18 10.23 -8.35
C LEU A 120 -7.97 11.09 -9.33
N GLU A 121 -9.26 11.32 -9.06
CA GLU A 121 -10.11 12.19 -9.89
C GLU A 121 -9.58 13.63 -9.91
N ALA A 122 -9.14 14.16 -8.76
CA ALA A 122 -8.55 15.50 -8.66
C ALA A 122 -7.23 15.63 -9.46
N LEU A 123 -6.43 14.57 -9.55
CA LEU A 123 -5.22 14.55 -10.38
C LEU A 123 -5.54 14.57 -11.88
N GLN A 124 -6.62 13.89 -12.28
CA GLN A 124 -7.06 13.83 -13.68
C GLN A 124 -7.63 15.17 -14.16
N THR A 125 -8.45 15.84 -13.34
CA THR A 125 -8.98 17.17 -13.66
C THR A 125 -7.88 18.21 -13.78
N SER A 126 -6.85 18.12 -12.91
CA SER A 126 -5.66 18.99 -12.97
C SER A 126 -4.83 18.78 -14.23
N SER A 127 -4.79 17.55 -14.75
CA SER A 127 -4.02 17.20 -15.96
C SER A 127 -4.73 17.58 -17.26
N GLN A 128 -6.04 17.83 -17.23
CA GLN A 128 -6.84 18.28 -18.38
C GLN A 128 -6.99 19.81 -18.46
N ALA A 129 -6.55 20.53 -17.43
CA ALA A 129 -6.64 22.00 -17.34
C ALA A 129 -5.38 22.71 -17.88
N VAL A 130 -4.49 22.00 -18.57
CA VAL A 130 -3.27 22.51 -19.23
C VAL A 130 -3.36 22.22 -20.72
#